data_AF-A0AA43A4L4-F1
#
_entry.id   AF-A0AA43A4L4-F1
#
_cell.length_a   1.000
_cell.length_b   1.000
_cell.length_c   1.000
_cell.angle_alpha   90.00
_cell.angle_beta   90.00
_cell.angle_gamma   90.00
#
_symmetry.space_group_name_H-M   'P 1'
#
loop_
_entity.id
_entity.type
_entity.pdbx_description
1 polymer ?
#
loop_
_entity_poly.entity_id
_entity_poly.type
_entity_poly.pdbx_seq_one_letter_code
_entity_poly.pdbx_strand_id
1 'polypeptide(L)'
;ANTPLARRMAAGVHYAFGELLKDIGGWLLIGVLVAGLVATLLPDDFFALLFEHQAASLVLMLLVGIPLYMCASASTPVAAALVLKGLSPGAALVFLLAGPATNAATLTVVARFWGRKATMVYLAVISCCSLSLGWLTNEFYAWAGIDISRWVAPAEDHSAGGWHTFAAIVLLALIARAFYLSRGRVT
;
A
#
# COMPACT_ATOMS: atom_id res chain seq x y z
N ALA A 1 -3.46 -26.45 -28.77
CA ALA A 1 -4.89 -26.82 -28.59
C ALA A 1 -5.62 -25.63 -28.00
N ASN A 2 -6.59 -25.07 -28.74
CA ASN A 2 -7.34 -23.87 -28.36
C ASN A 2 -8.31 -24.20 -27.22
N THR A 3 -7.89 -24.04 -25.97
CA THR A 3 -8.83 -24.11 -24.85
C THR A 3 -9.90 -23.02 -25.04
N PRO A 4 -11.20 -23.36 -24.96
CA PRO A 4 -12.27 -22.38 -25.17
C PRO A 4 -12.12 -21.20 -24.21
N LEU A 5 -12.44 -19.98 -24.69
CA LEU A 5 -12.28 -18.72 -23.94
C LEU A 5 -12.88 -18.79 -22.52
N ALA A 6 -14.04 -19.45 -22.40
CA ALA A 6 -14.71 -19.70 -21.12
C ALA A 6 -13.83 -20.43 -20.10
N ARG A 7 -13.00 -21.39 -20.54
CA ARG A 7 -12.10 -22.16 -19.66
C ARG A 7 -10.91 -21.31 -19.20
N ARG A 8 -10.43 -20.40 -20.04
CA ARG A 8 -9.37 -19.43 -19.69
C ARG A 8 -9.87 -18.38 -18.71
N MET A 9 -11.09 -17.88 -18.92
CA MET A 9 -11.74 -16.96 -17.98
C MET A 9 -12.00 -17.64 -16.62
N ALA A 10 -12.55 -18.86 -16.61
CA ALA A 10 -12.77 -19.61 -15.37
C ALA A 10 -11.45 -19.89 -14.62
N ALA A 11 -10.37 -20.24 -15.35
CA ALA A 11 -9.05 -20.42 -14.76
C ALA A 11 -8.49 -19.11 -14.18
N GLY A 12 -8.65 -17.99 -14.88
CA GLY A 12 -8.23 -16.67 -14.40
C GLY A 12 -8.97 -16.23 -13.14
N VAL A 13 -10.29 -16.43 -13.09
CA VAL A 13 -11.11 -16.17 -11.89
C VAL A 13 -10.67 -17.06 -10.73
N HIS A 14 -10.44 -18.36 -10.97
CA HIS A 14 -9.98 -19.26 -9.92
C HIS A 14 -8.58 -18.90 -9.40
N TYR A 15 -7.68 -18.46 -10.27
CA TYR A 15 -6.36 -17.99 -9.89
C TYR A 15 -6.44 -16.71 -9.05
N ALA A 16 -7.21 -15.71 -9.50
CA ALA A 16 -7.36 -14.43 -8.82
C ALA A 16 -7.98 -14.57 -7.41
N PHE A 17 -9.07 -15.33 -7.28
CA PHE A 17 -9.77 -15.51 -6.00
C PHE A 17 -9.25 -16.69 -5.16
N GLY A 18 -8.32 -17.49 -5.69
CA GLY A 18 -7.75 -18.66 -5.05
C GLY A 18 -6.30 -18.42 -4.65
N GLU A 19 -5.38 -18.59 -5.60
CA GLU A 19 -3.93 -18.56 -5.33
C GLU A 19 -3.44 -17.14 -5.05
N LEU A 20 -3.81 -16.17 -5.87
CA LEU A 20 -3.35 -14.79 -5.70
C LEU A 20 -3.85 -14.23 -4.36
N LEU A 21 -5.15 -14.38 -4.07
CA LEU A 21 -5.74 -13.90 -2.83
C LEU A 21 -5.13 -14.59 -1.59
N LYS A 22 -4.73 -15.86 -1.72
CA LYS A 22 -4.03 -16.58 -0.65
C LYS A 22 -2.62 -16.02 -0.42
N ASP A 23 -1.91 -15.66 -1.48
CA ASP A 23 -0.55 -15.12 -1.39
C ASP A 23 -0.52 -13.69 -0.81
N ILE A 24 -1.45 -12.81 -1.23
CA ILE A 24 -1.49 -11.42 -0.75
C ILE A 24 -2.38 -11.22 0.49
N GLY A 25 -3.34 -12.10 0.75
CA GLY A 25 -4.41 -11.87 1.74
C GLY A 25 -3.91 -11.71 3.17
N GLY A 26 -2.87 -12.46 3.56
CA GLY A 26 -2.27 -12.33 4.89
C GLY A 26 -1.65 -10.94 5.12
N TRP A 27 -0.85 -10.47 4.16
CA TRP A 27 -0.24 -9.14 4.22
C TRP A 27 -1.26 -8.01 4.08
N LEU A 28 -2.29 -8.21 3.27
CA LEU A 28 -3.41 -7.27 3.14
C LEU A 28 -4.15 -7.10 4.48
N LEU A 29 -4.45 -8.20 5.18
CA LEU A 29 -5.06 -8.14 6.52
C LEU A 29 -4.20 -7.34 7.50
N ILE A 30 -2.89 -7.63 7.53
CA ILE A 30 -1.95 -6.91 8.40
C ILE A 30 -1.98 -5.40 8.05
N GLY A 31 -1.95 -5.05 6.77
CA GLY A 31 -2.04 -3.65 6.33
C GLY A 31 -3.32 -2.95 6.76
N VAL A 32 -4.48 -3.62 6.62
CA VAL A 32 -5.78 -3.08 7.06
C VAL A 32 -5.83 -2.93 8.59
N LEU A 33 -5.32 -3.92 9.33
CA LEU A 33 -5.24 -3.85 10.79
C LEU A 33 -4.33 -2.70 11.25
N VAL A 34 -3.14 -2.57 10.66
CA VAL A 34 -2.22 -1.46 10.94
C VAL A 34 -2.85 -0.12 10.59
N ALA A 35 -3.52 -0.01 9.44
CA ALA A 35 -4.25 1.20 9.06
C ALA A 35 -5.32 1.58 10.09
N GLY A 36 -6.10 0.61 10.59
CA GLY A 36 -7.09 0.84 11.64
C GLY A 36 -6.47 1.24 12.98
N LEU A 37 -5.34 0.62 13.36
CA LEU A 37 -4.59 1.00 14.55
C LEU A 37 -4.03 2.42 14.42
N VAL A 38 -3.44 2.76 13.28
CA VAL A 38 -2.93 4.11 13.01
C VAL A 38 -4.07 5.13 13.04
N ALA A 39 -5.20 4.83 12.42
CA ALA A 39 -6.37 5.72 12.41
C ALA A 39 -6.95 5.97 13.82
N THR A 40 -6.81 5.02 14.74
CA THR A 40 -7.36 5.13 16.11
C THR A 40 -6.36 5.63 17.14
N LEU A 41 -5.07 5.30 17.00
CA LEU A 41 -4.02 5.63 17.97
C LEU A 41 -3.29 6.94 17.66
N LEU A 42 -3.15 7.33 16.39
CA LEU A 42 -2.50 8.60 16.05
C LEU A 42 -3.52 9.75 16.15
N PRO A 43 -3.19 10.87 16.83
CA PRO A 43 -3.98 12.09 16.77
C PRO A 43 -3.88 12.73 15.38
N ASP A 44 -4.91 13.48 14.99
CA ASP A 44 -5.03 14.05 13.64
C ASP A 44 -3.92 15.08 13.31
N ASP A 45 -3.28 15.64 14.35
CA ASP A 45 -2.20 16.62 14.22
C ASP A 45 -0.79 16.00 14.29
N PHE A 46 -0.65 14.67 14.34
CA PHE A 46 0.66 14.02 14.53
C PHE A 46 1.70 14.43 13.46
N PHE A 47 1.25 14.63 12.22
CA PHE A 47 2.10 15.02 11.10
C PHE A 47 2.11 16.52 10.81
N ALA A 48 1.39 17.35 11.57
CA ALA A 48 1.36 18.81 11.38
C ALA A 48 2.75 19.45 11.54
N LEU A 49 3.54 18.99 12.52
CA LEU A 49 4.93 19.42 12.73
C LEU A 49 5.88 18.97 11.60
N LEU A 50 5.58 17.83 10.97
CA LEU A 50 6.34 17.31 9.83
C LEU A 50 5.97 18.01 8.52
N PHE A 51 4.82 18.67 8.47
CA PHE A 51 4.39 19.49 7.34
C PHE A 51 5.24 20.77 7.19
N GLU A 52 5.64 21.41 8.29
CA GLU A 52 6.58 22.56 8.26
C GLU A 52 7.93 22.16 7.65
N HIS A 53 8.34 20.90 7.83
CA HIS A 53 9.56 20.35 7.26
C HIS A 53 9.25 19.34 6.16
N GLN A 54 8.74 19.84 5.03
CA GLN A 54 8.29 19.04 3.88
C GLN A 54 9.31 17.94 3.48
N ALA A 55 10.60 18.26 3.43
CA ALA A 55 11.66 17.29 3.14
C ALA A 55 11.81 16.18 4.21
N ALA A 56 11.63 16.51 5.49
CA ALA A 56 11.69 15.55 6.58
C ALA A 56 10.55 14.53 6.49
N SER A 57 9.34 14.96 6.11
CA SER A 57 8.20 14.06 5.91
C SER A 57 8.45 13.03 4.79
N LEU A 58 9.06 13.46 3.68
CA LEU A 58 9.40 12.60 2.53
C LEU A 58 10.45 11.55 2.91
N VAL A 59 11.53 11.98 3.58
CA VAL A 59 12.61 11.08 4.01
C VAL A 59 12.13 10.13 5.10
N LEU A 60 11.31 10.58 6.05
CA LEU A 60 10.73 9.73 7.08
C LEU A 60 9.89 8.63 6.46
N MET A 61 9.01 8.96 5.51
CA MET A 61 8.17 7.95 4.85
C MET A 61 8.96 7.00 3.94
N LEU A 62 10.06 7.46 3.34
CA LEU A 62 11.01 6.58 2.66
C LEU A 62 11.64 5.59 3.65
N LEU A 63 12.15 6.07 4.78
CA LEU A 63 12.78 5.25 5.82
C LEU A 63 11.82 4.28 6.50
N VAL A 64 10.54 4.62 6.59
CA VAL A 64 9.48 3.75 7.12
C VAL A 64 9.02 2.76 6.05
N GLY A 65 8.94 3.16 4.78
CA GLY A 65 8.52 2.31 3.68
C GLY A 65 9.50 1.18 3.37
N ILE A 66 10.81 1.44 3.47
CA ILE A 66 11.87 0.45 3.17
C ILE A 66 11.78 -0.80 4.07
N PRO A 67 11.69 -0.70 5.41
CA PRO A 67 11.62 -1.86 6.30
C PRO A 67 10.24 -2.51 6.35
N LEU A 68 9.17 -1.73 6.18
CA LEU A 68 7.80 -2.27 6.26
C LEU A 68 7.51 -3.27 5.13
N TYR A 69 8.21 -3.17 4.00
CA TYR A 69 8.13 -4.07 2.85
C TYR A 69 6.70 -4.61 2.61
N MET A 70 5.84 -3.72 2.14
CA MET A 70 4.43 -4.03 1.87
C MET A 70 4.18 -4.03 0.36
N CYS A 71 3.34 -4.95 -0.11
CA CYS A 71 2.82 -4.86 -1.48
C CYS A 71 1.93 -3.62 -1.62
N ALA A 72 1.84 -3.06 -2.83
CA ALA A 72 1.07 -1.83 -3.10
C ALA A 72 -0.37 -1.92 -2.56
N SER A 73 -0.99 -3.10 -2.63
CA SER A 73 -2.33 -3.35 -2.12
C SER A 73 -2.45 -3.18 -0.60
N ALA A 74 -1.43 -3.59 0.16
CA ALA A 74 -1.43 -3.50 1.62
C ALA A 74 -0.95 -2.12 2.12
N SER A 75 -0.07 -1.44 1.36
CA SER A 75 0.39 -0.09 1.69
C SER A 75 -0.67 0.99 1.40
N THR A 76 -1.59 0.75 0.47
CA THR A 76 -2.67 1.69 0.12
C THR A 76 -3.57 2.07 1.30
N PRO A 77 -4.19 1.14 2.06
CA PRO A 77 -5.02 1.50 3.22
C PRO A 77 -4.21 2.19 4.33
N VAL A 78 -2.95 1.79 4.53
CA VAL A 78 -2.06 2.43 5.51
C VAL A 78 -1.75 3.87 5.11
N ALA A 79 -1.40 4.10 3.83
CA ALA A 79 -1.14 5.43 3.30
C ALA A 79 -2.38 6.32 3.41
N ALA A 80 -3.57 5.80 3.10
CA ALA A 80 -4.83 6.52 3.26
C ALA A 80 -5.07 6.92 4.72
N ALA A 81 -4.89 6.00 5.67
CA ALA A 81 -5.01 6.30 7.10
C ALA A 81 -3.99 7.35 7.57
N LEU A 82 -2.77 7.33 7.06
CA LEU A 82 -1.76 8.34 7.38
C LEU A 82 -2.09 9.72 6.78
N VAL A 83 -2.60 9.77 5.56
CA VAL A 83 -3.06 11.02 4.92
C VAL A 83 -4.22 11.64 5.69
N LEU A 84 -5.14 10.83 6.23
CA LEU A 84 -6.19 11.30 7.14
C LEU A 84 -5.64 11.93 8.41
N LYS A 85 -4.49 11.45 8.89
CA LYS A 85 -3.77 12.01 10.05
C LYS A 85 -2.84 13.19 9.68
N GLY A 86 -3.08 13.82 8.54
CA GLY A 86 -2.31 14.97 8.10
C GLY A 86 -0.94 14.61 7.54
N LEU A 87 -0.74 13.44 6.93
CA LEU A 87 0.47 13.17 6.15
C LEU A 87 0.41 13.90 4.79
N SER A 88 1.53 14.49 4.36
CA SER A 88 1.59 15.17 3.07
C SER A 88 1.37 14.22 1.89
N PRO A 89 0.70 14.66 0.82
CA PRO A 89 0.46 13.87 -0.39
C PRO A 89 1.71 13.23 -0.99
N GLY A 90 2.78 14.02 -1.09
CA GLY A 90 4.06 13.59 -1.61
C GLY A 90 4.71 12.53 -0.72
N ALA A 91 4.58 12.65 0.61
CA ALA A 91 5.11 11.66 1.53
C ALA A 91 4.35 10.33 1.46
N ALA A 92 3.02 10.38 1.28
CA ALA A 92 2.22 9.19 0.99
C ALA A 92 2.64 8.54 -0.34
N LEU A 93 2.88 9.34 -1.38
CA LEU A 93 3.38 8.84 -2.67
C LEU A 93 4.77 8.21 -2.55
N VAL A 94 5.69 8.81 -1.79
CA VAL A 94 7.01 8.23 -1.50
C VAL A 94 6.86 6.89 -0.80
N PHE A 95 6.00 6.78 0.22
CA PHE A 95 5.74 5.51 0.91
C PHE A 95 5.20 4.43 -0.05
N LEU A 96 4.25 4.81 -0.93
CA LEU A 96 3.64 3.91 -1.92
C LEU A 96 4.62 3.46 -3.01
N LEU A 97 5.59 4.30 -3.40
CA LEU A 97 6.64 3.94 -4.37
C LEU A 97 7.73 3.10 -3.71
N ALA A 98 8.21 3.52 -2.53
CA ALA A 98 9.32 2.89 -1.84
C ALA A 98 8.99 1.47 -1.38
N GLY A 99 7.78 1.23 -0.86
CA GLY A 99 7.40 -0.08 -0.30
C GLY A 99 7.57 -1.24 -1.30
N PRO A 100 6.90 -1.23 -2.47
CA PRO A 100 7.05 -2.27 -3.48
C PRO A 100 8.43 -2.28 -4.15
N ALA A 101 9.05 -1.12 -4.31
CA ALA A 101 10.34 -1.00 -5.00
C ALA A 101 11.50 -1.54 -4.17
N THR A 102 11.39 -1.53 -2.85
CA THR A 102 12.42 -2.04 -1.92
C THR A 102 12.16 -3.48 -1.48
N ASN A 103 11.43 -4.22 -2.31
CA ASN A 103 11.06 -5.59 -2.03
C ASN A 103 12.25 -6.49 -1.70
N ALA A 104 12.26 -7.12 -0.51
CA ALA A 104 13.35 -7.96 -0.04
C ALA A 104 13.65 -9.14 -0.98
N ALA A 105 12.63 -9.76 -1.57
CA ALA A 105 12.81 -10.81 -2.58
C ALA A 105 13.48 -10.25 -3.84
N THR A 106 13.00 -9.11 -4.36
CA THR A 106 13.59 -8.44 -5.53
C THR A 106 15.03 -8.01 -5.25
N LEU A 107 15.29 -7.38 -4.11
CA LEU A 107 16.61 -6.95 -3.68
C LEU A 107 17.57 -8.13 -3.51
N THR A 108 17.12 -9.24 -2.95
CA THR A 108 17.95 -10.44 -2.77
C THR A 108 18.32 -11.05 -4.12
N VAL A 109 17.38 -11.10 -5.06
CA VAL A 109 17.62 -11.58 -6.43
C VAL A 109 18.62 -10.66 -7.13
N VAL A 110 18.38 -9.34 -7.11
CA VAL A 110 19.29 -8.35 -7.72
C VAL A 110 20.69 -8.41 -7.08
N ALA A 111 20.78 -8.54 -5.76
CA ALA A 111 22.05 -8.67 -5.05
C ALA A 111 22.81 -9.95 -5.42
N ARG A 112 22.10 -11.05 -5.69
CA ARG A 112 22.72 -12.30 -6.12
C ARG A 112 23.21 -12.27 -7.57
N PHE A 113 22.43 -11.67 -8.48
CA PHE A 113 22.79 -11.64 -9.90
C PHE A 113 23.77 -10.52 -10.26
N TRP A 114 23.57 -9.31 -9.74
CA TRP A 114 24.34 -8.12 -10.10
C TRP A 114 25.32 -7.65 -9.01
N GLY A 115 25.27 -8.26 -7.83
CA GLY A 115 26.15 -7.94 -6.70
C GLY A 115 25.70 -6.73 -5.88
N ARG A 116 26.40 -6.51 -4.74
CA ARG A 116 26.04 -5.48 -3.75
C ARG A 116 26.14 -4.05 -4.30
N LYS A 117 27.13 -3.76 -5.16
CA LYS A 117 27.32 -2.43 -5.75
C LYS A 117 26.12 -2.01 -6.62
N ALA A 118 25.67 -2.91 -7.49
CA ALA A 118 24.51 -2.67 -8.33
C ALA A 118 23.21 -2.51 -7.52
N THR A 119 23.06 -3.29 -6.45
CA THR A 119 21.89 -3.19 -5.55
C THR A 119 21.84 -1.84 -4.84
N MET A 120 22.99 -1.31 -4.40
CA MET A 120 23.05 0.03 -3.81
C MET A 120 22.69 1.13 -4.81
N VAL A 121 23.17 1.03 -6.05
CA VAL A 121 22.79 1.98 -7.11
C VAL A 121 21.29 1.90 -7.39
N TYR A 122 20.72 0.71 -7.47
CA TYR A 122 19.29 0.50 -7.64
C TYR A 122 18.47 1.17 -6.53
N LEU A 123 18.82 0.93 -5.27
CA LEU A 123 18.18 1.58 -4.12
C LEU A 123 18.32 3.10 -4.15
N ALA A 124 19.51 3.60 -4.48
CA ALA A 124 19.78 5.03 -4.56
C ALA A 124 18.92 5.70 -5.65
N VAL A 125 18.83 5.09 -6.83
CA VAL A 125 18.01 5.60 -7.93
C VAL A 125 16.53 5.62 -7.54
N ILE A 126 16.01 4.55 -6.96
CA ILE A 126 14.61 4.49 -6.50
C ILE A 126 14.34 5.56 -5.43
N SER A 127 15.24 5.69 -4.46
CA SER A 127 15.13 6.67 -3.39
C SER A 127 15.11 8.09 -3.96
N CYS A 128 16.07 8.41 -4.84
CA CYS A 128 16.11 9.71 -5.51
C CYS A 128 14.86 9.98 -6.34
N CYS A 129 14.44 9.04 -7.20
CA CYS A 129 13.24 9.19 -8.02
C CYS A 129 11.98 9.38 -7.15
N SER A 130 11.83 8.59 -6.09
CA SER A 130 10.67 8.69 -5.20
C SER A 130 10.65 10.05 -4.48
N LEU A 131 11.79 10.50 -3.94
CA LEU A 131 11.89 11.80 -3.27
C LEU A 131 11.65 12.96 -4.24
N SER A 132 12.21 12.91 -5.46
CA SER A 132 11.96 13.90 -6.50
C SER A 132 10.49 13.97 -6.87
N LEU A 133 9.83 12.82 -7.07
CA LEU A 133 8.40 12.77 -7.40
C LEU A 133 7.52 13.23 -6.23
N GLY A 134 7.86 12.84 -5.01
CA GLY A 134 7.13 13.27 -3.80
C GLY A 134 7.23 14.77 -3.57
N TRP A 135 8.42 15.35 -3.75
CA TRP A 135 8.59 16.79 -3.67
C TRP A 135 7.83 17.51 -4.79
N LEU A 136 7.96 17.04 -6.04
CA LEU A 136 7.20 17.60 -7.17
C LEU A 136 5.68 17.51 -6.94
N THR A 137 5.21 16.42 -6.33
CA THR A 137 3.80 16.27 -5.96
C THR A 137 3.40 17.33 -4.95
N ASN A 138 4.18 17.54 -3.88
CA ASN A 138 3.85 18.56 -2.89
C ASN A 138 3.83 19.98 -3.50
N GLU A 139 4.79 20.32 -4.37
CA GLU A 139 4.81 21.60 -5.09
C GLU A 139 3.59 21.75 -6.01
N PHE A 140 3.24 20.70 -6.75
CA PHE A 140 2.06 20.70 -7.62
C PHE A 140 0.77 20.90 -6.82
N TYR A 141 0.63 20.23 -5.68
CA TYR A 141 -0.52 20.37 -4.78
C TYR A 141 -0.58 21.74 -4.09
N ALA A 142 0.57 22.30 -3.70
CA ALA A 142 0.66 23.66 -3.17
C ALA A 142 0.26 24.70 -4.22
N TRP A 143 0.68 24.53 -5.47
CA TRP A 143 0.30 25.39 -6.58
C TRP A 143 -1.19 25.27 -6.93
N ALA A 144 -1.74 24.06 -6.90
CA ALA A 144 -3.14 23.79 -7.22
C ALA A 144 -4.11 24.18 -6.09
N GLY A 145 -3.62 24.39 -4.86
CA GLY A 145 -4.46 24.70 -3.69
C GLY A 145 -5.45 23.59 -3.31
N ILE A 146 -5.12 22.32 -3.62
CA ILE A 146 -6.00 21.17 -3.43
C ILE A 146 -5.69 20.48 -2.10
N ASP A 147 -6.62 20.52 -1.17
CA ASP A 147 -6.57 19.72 0.06
C ASP A 147 -6.96 18.26 -0.23
N ILE A 148 -6.00 17.32 -0.20
CA ILE A 148 -6.27 15.88 -0.39
C ILE A 148 -7.09 15.28 0.75
N SER A 149 -7.01 15.86 1.95
CA SER A 149 -7.78 15.42 3.11
C SER A 149 -9.28 15.37 2.84
N ARG A 150 -9.82 16.18 1.92
CA ARG A 150 -11.24 16.15 1.52
C ARG A 150 -11.63 14.94 0.66
N TRP A 151 -10.69 14.38 -0.08
CA TRP A 151 -10.92 13.21 -0.95
C TRP A 151 -10.70 11.89 -0.21
N VAL A 152 -9.84 11.92 0.81
CA VAL A 152 -9.51 10.76 1.64
C VAL A 152 -10.38 10.73 2.91
N ALA A 153 -10.95 11.88 3.33
CA ALA A 153 -11.89 11.99 4.44
C ALA A 153 -12.86 10.80 4.41
N PRO A 154 -13.10 10.14 5.56
CA PRO A 154 -14.16 9.15 5.61
C PRO A 154 -15.41 9.81 5.06
N ALA A 155 -16.15 9.10 4.20
CA ALA A 155 -17.44 9.53 3.75
C ALA A 155 -18.37 9.61 4.97
N GLU A 156 -18.27 10.69 5.74
CA GLU A 156 -19.14 11.00 6.88
C GLU A 156 -20.49 11.54 6.41
N ASP A 157 -20.60 11.91 5.14
CA ASP A 157 -21.80 12.50 4.57
C ASP A 157 -22.46 11.59 3.53
N HIS A 158 -23.70 11.21 3.87
CA HIS A 158 -24.77 10.59 3.08
C HIS A 158 -24.83 9.05 3.06
N SER A 159 -25.61 8.48 3.99
CA SER A 159 -26.62 7.43 3.70
C SER A 159 -26.25 6.35 2.68
N ALA A 160 -25.03 5.84 2.66
CA ALA A 160 -24.69 4.65 1.91
C ALA A 160 -25.11 3.47 2.78
N GLY A 161 -26.19 2.79 2.39
CA GLY A 161 -26.80 1.68 3.14
C GLY A 161 -25.83 0.52 3.42
N GLY A 162 -26.37 -0.64 3.79
CA GLY A 162 -25.60 -1.84 4.16
C GLY A 162 -24.59 -2.37 3.13
N TRP A 163 -24.33 -1.67 2.02
CA TRP A 163 -23.34 -1.97 0.98
C TRP A 163 -21.90 -1.94 1.49
N HIS A 164 -21.51 -0.95 2.30
CA HIS A 164 -20.14 -0.89 2.85
C HIS A 164 -19.91 -2.06 3.82
N THR A 165 -20.89 -2.32 4.68
CA THR A 165 -20.88 -3.45 5.62
C THR A 165 -20.88 -4.77 4.88
N PHE A 166 -21.69 -4.91 3.82
CA PHE A 166 -21.72 -6.09 2.95
C PHE A 166 -20.37 -6.32 2.26
N ALA A 167 -19.77 -5.28 1.68
CA ALA A 167 -18.45 -5.37 1.04
C ALA A 167 -17.37 -5.78 2.04
N ALA A 168 -17.37 -5.21 3.26
CA ALA A 168 -16.46 -5.58 4.32
C ALA A 168 -16.66 -7.04 4.78
N ILE A 169 -17.90 -7.49 4.95
CA ILE A 169 -18.24 -8.88 5.31
C ILE A 169 -17.81 -9.84 4.21
N VAL A 170 -18.07 -9.52 2.94
CA VAL A 170 -17.65 -10.33 1.79
C VAL A 170 -16.13 -10.42 1.71
N LEU A 171 -15.43 -9.30 1.89
CA LEU A 171 -13.96 -9.28 1.91
C LEU A 171 -13.42 -10.16 3.06
N LEU A 172 -13.95 -10.00 4.27
CA LEU A 172 -13.59 -10.83 5.43
C LEU A 172 -13.89 -12.31 5.19
N ALA A 173 -15.04 -12.64 4.61
CA ALA A 173 -15.42 -14.01 4.29
C ALA A 173 -14.50 -14.63 3.23
N LEU A 174 -14.11 -13.88 2.20
CA LEU A 174 -13.17 -14.33 1.17
C LEU A 174 -11.77 -14.57 1.74
N ILE A 175 -11.29 -13.67 2.58
CA ILE A 175 -9.99 -13.82 3.26
C ILE A 175 -10.03 -14.99 4.23
N ALA A 176 -11.09 -15.13 5.05
CA ALA A 176 -11.27 -16.26 5.95
C ALA A 176 -11.30 -17.58 5.17
N ARG A 177 -12.04 -17.65 4.06
CA ARG A 177 -12.07 -18.82 3.18
C ARG A 177 -10.68 -19.14 2.60
N ALA A 178 -9.94 -18.13 2.14
CA ALA A 178 -8.57 -18.30 1.64
C ALA A 178 -7.63 -18.85 2.72
N PHE A 179 -7.78 -18.39 3.97
CA PHE A 179 -7.00 -18.85 5.11
C PHE A 179 -7.38 -20.29 5.53
N TYR A 180 -8.68 -20.64 5.53
CA TYR A 180 -9.16 -21.99 5.81
C TYR A 180 -8.72 -23.00 4.75
N LEU A 181 -8.77 -22.64 3.46
CA LEU A 181 -8.28 -23.49 2.36
C LEU A 181 -6.76 -23.64 2.37
N SER A 182 -6.02 -22.68 2.94
CA SER A 182 -4.57 -22.76 3.14
C SER A 182 -4.18 -23.85 4.15
N ARG A 183 -4.95 -23.98 5.24
CA ARG A 183 -4.69 -24.96 6.32
C ARG A 183 -4.85 -26.43 5.89
N GLY A 184 -5.58 -26.71 4.81
CA GLY A 184 -5.82 -28.07 4.31
C GLY A 184 -4.74 -28.63 3.36
N ARG A 185 -3.65 -27.90 3.09
CA ARG A 185 -2.62 -28.29 2.11
C ARG A 185 -1.20 -28.39 2.71
N VAL A 186 -1.10 -28.51 4.04
CA VAL A 186 0.15 -28.79 4.77
C VAL A 186 0.13 -30.26 5.23
N THR A 187 0.20 -31.18 4.27
CA THR A 187 0.69 -32.55 4.39
C THR A 187 1.12 -33.01 3.01
#